data_AF-A0A014MRR3-F1
#
_entry.id   AF-A0A014MRR3-F1
#
_cell.length_a   1.000
_cell.length_b   1.000
_cell.length_c   1.000
_cell.angle_alpha   90.00
_cell.angle_beta   90.00
_cell.angle_gamma   90.00
#
_symmetry.space_group_name_H-M   'P 1'
#
loop_
_entity.id
_entity.type
_entity.pdbx_description
1 polymer ?
#
loop_
_entity_poly.entity_id
_entity_poly.type
_entity_poly.pdbx_seq_one_letter_code
_entity_poly.pdbx_strand_id
1 'polypeptide(L)'
;MAIYELACETGHRFEVIQSFTAPLPSCPECGTATRKIPCSFALGGTATVPPPPERMPQTWKGTYRGDRDYVTAMRRTAESRQKLEEKYPELAGDRRPIVAHEGRYEAAPLRAGDALPAPSEGAGHGHAHAHGHGHGHAHGHSHQQGH
;
A
#
# COMPACT_ATOMS: atom_id res chain seq x y z
N MET A 1 -32.30 5.37 35.75
CA MET A 1 -32.41 4.04 35.09
C MET A 1 -31.34 3.96 34.01
N ALA A 2 -30.81 2.77 33.71
CA ALA A 2 -29.74 2.61 32.71
C ALA A 2 -30.32 2.19 31.36
N ILE A 3 -29.64 2.58 30.27
CA ILE A 3 -29.90 2.10 28.92
C ILE A 3 -29.05 0.85 28.69
N TYR A 4 -29.65 -0.22 28.19
CA TYR A 4 -28.96 -1.44 27.78
C TYR A 4 -29.24 -1.71 26.31
N GLU A 5 -28.23 -2.23 25.62
CA GLU A 5 -28.39 -2.80 24.29
C GLU A 5 -28.57 -4.31 24.41
N LEU A 6 -29.61 -4.85 23.78
CA LEU A 6 -29.94 -6.27 23.79
C LEU A 6 -29.83 -6.86 22.39
N ALA A 7 -29.50 -8.15 22.31
CA ALA A 7 -29.57 -8.94 21.09
C ALA A 7 -30.30 -10.26 21.32
N CYS A 8 -31.06 -10.70 20.33
CA CYS A 8 -31.69 -12.03 20.30
C CYS A 8 -30.84 -13.04 19.51
N GLU A 9 -31.21 -14.32 19.57
CA GLU A 9 -30.50 -15.40 18.86
C GLU A 9 -30.57 -15.28 17.34
N THR A 10 -31.63 -14.67 16.79
CA THR A 10 -31.77 -14.41 15.35
C THR A 10 -31.01 -13.17 14.88
N GLY A 11 -30.38 -12.41 15.78
CA GLY A 11 -29.50 -11.29 15.43
C GLY A 11 -30.12 -9.89 15.47
N HIS A 12 -31.41 -9.73 15.80
CA HIS A 12 -32.01 -8.41 16.00
C HIS A 12 -31.44 -7.73 17.25
N ARG A 13 -31.17 -6.42 17.14
CA ARG A 13 -30.61 -5.56 18.20
C ARG A 13 -31.56 -4.42 18.51
N PHE A 14 -31.71 -4.11 19.79
CA PHE A 14 -32.55 -2.99 20.24
C PHE A 14 -32.13 -2.48 21.62
N GLU A 15 -32.54 -1.26 21.95
CA GLU A 15 -32.23 -0.60 23.22
C GLU A 15 -33.42 -0.62 24.18
N VAL A 16 -33.13 -0.66 25.48
CA VAL A 16 -34.14 -0.64 26.54
C VAL A 16 -33.65 0.12 27.77
N ILE A 17 -34.53 0.95 28.33
CA ILE A 17 -34.32 1.62 29.61
C ILE A 17 -34.96 0.77 30.72
N GLN A 18 -34.15 0.12 31.55
CA GLN A 18 -34.66 -0.70 32.66
C GLN A 18 -33.74 -0.69 33.89
N SER A 19 -34.22 -1.25 35.01
CA SER A 19 -33.35 -1.51 36.17
C SER A 19 -32.41 -2.67 35.86
N PHE A 20 -31.27 -2.75 36.55
CA PHE A 20 -30.30 -3.82 36.33
C PHE A 20 -30.87 -5.22 36.60
N THR A 21 -31.74 -5.33 37.60
CA THR A 21 -32.34 -6.58 38.10
C THR A 21 -33.67 -6.95 37.42
N ALA A 22 -34.21 -6.09 36.57
CA ALA A 22 -35.42 -6.41 35.81
C ALA A 22 -35.18 -7.58 34.85
N PRO A 23 -36.14 -8.51 34.68
CA PRO A 23 -36.04 -9.56 33.68
C PRO A 23 -35.91 -8.95 32.28
N LEU A 24 -35.17 -9.61 31.39
CA LEU A 24 -34.98 -9.12 30.03
C LEU A 24 -36.25 -9.37 29.21
N PRO A 25 -36.72 -8.37 28.42
CA PRO A 25 -37.85 -8.55 27.53
C PRO A 25 -37.50 -9.53 26.40
N SER A 26 -38.53 -10.22 25.88
CA SER A 26 -38.39 -10.97 24.63
C SER A 26 -38.17 -10.02 23.45
N CYS A 27 -37.58 -10.53 22.37
CA CYS A 27 -37.35 -9.73 21.17
C CYS A 27 -38.68 -9.23 20.58
N PRO A 28 -38.83 -7.92 20.29
CA PRO A 28 -40.06 -7.38 19.73
C PRO A 28 -40.34 -7.89 18.30
N GLU A 29 -39.30 -8.32 17.58
CA GLU A 29 -39.41 -8.77 16.18
C GLU A 29 -39.73 -10.27 16.06
N CYS A 30 -39.05 -11.12 16.85
CA CYS A 30 -39.14 -12.57 16.71
C CYS A 30 -39.59 -13.32 17.98
N GLY A 31 -39.81 -12.61 19.09
CA GLY A 31 -40.27 -13.20 20.35
C GLY A 31 -39.26 -14.08 21.09
N THR A 32 -38.06 -14.29 20.54
CA THR A 32 -37.03 -15.13 21.19
C THR A 32 -36.37 -14.43 22.38
N ALA A 33 -35.69 -15.23 23.22
CA ALA A 33 -34.95 -14.72 24.38
C ALA A 33 -33.84 -13.75 23.95
N THR A 34 -33.55 -12.78 24.81
CA THR A 34 -32.56 -11.75 24.56
C THR A 34 -31.45 -11.79 25.60
N ARG A 35 -30.28 -11.25 25.26
CA ARG A 35 -29.16 -11.06 26.16
C ARG A 35 -28.63 -9.64 26.06
N LYS A 36 -28.07 -9.14 27.17
CA LYS A 36 -27.31 -7.87 27.17
C LYS A 36 -26.05 -8.05 26.34
N ILE A 37 -25.78 -7.11 25.43
CA ILE A 37 -24.51 -7.07 24.70
C ILE A 37 -23.70 -5.87 25.14
N PRO A 38 -22.35 -5.97 25.15
CA PRO A 38 -21.51 -4.79 25.29
C PRO A 38 -21.87 -3.78 24.21
N CYS A 39 -21.99 -2.51 24.59
CA CYS A 39 -22.17 -1.44 23.60
C CYS A 39 -21.01 -1.50 22.60
N SER A 40 -21.28 -1.25 21.31
CA SER A 40 -20.24 -1.23 20.27
C SER A 40 -19.10 -0.25 20.60
N PHE A 41 -19.41 0.86 21.27
CA PHE A 41 -18.40 1.80 21.78
C PHE A 41 -17.53 1.20 22.89
N ALA A 42 -18.10 0.31 23.72
CA ALA A 42 -17.37 -0.41 24.77
C ALA A 42 -16.48 -1.54 24.22
N LEU A 43 -16.64 -1.93 22.96
CA LEU A 43 -15.69 -2.76 22.20
C LEU A 43 -14.58 -1.91 21.54
N GLY A 44 -14.41 -0.65 21.96
CA GLY A 44 -13.24 0.16 21.62
C GLY A 44 -11.96 -0.50 22.16
N GLY A 45 -10.90 -0.46 21.35
CA GLY A 45 -9.61 -1.08 21.68
C GLY A 45 -9.24 -2.31 20.84
N THR A 46 -10.04 -2.66 19.81
CA THR A 46 -9.57 -3.61 18.79
C THR A 46 -8.40 -2.99 18.02
N ALA A 47 -7.19 -3.49 18.29
CA ALA A 47 -5.99 -3.06 17.58
C ALA A 47 -6.08 -3.55 16.13
N THR A 48 -6.51 -2.68 15.22
CA THR A 48 -6.46 -2.95 13.79
C THR A 48 -5.15 -2.41 13.26
N VAL A 49 -4.36 -3.28 12.63
CA VAL A 49 -3.14 -2.87 11.91
C VAL A 49 -3.56 -2.09 10.66
N PRO A 50 -3.19 -0.80 10.52
CA PRO A 50 -3.46 -0.06 9.30
C PRO A 50 -2.84 -0.78 8.09
N PRO A 51 -3.47 -0.74 6.90
CA PRO A 51 -2.92 -1.36 5.71
C PRO A 51 -1.51 -0.81 5.40
N PRO A 52 -0.62 -1.65 4.84
CA PRO A 52 0.71 -1.24 4.44
C PRO A 52 0.65 -0.35 3.17
N PRO A 53 1.70 0.44 2.91
CA PRO A 53 1.74 1.42 1.81
C PRO A 53 1.49 0.83 0.43
N GLU A 54 1.85 -0.43 0.18
CA GLU A 54 1.69 -1.10 -1.11
C GLU A 54 0.21 -1.29 -1.49
N ARG A 55 -0.71 -1.22 -0.51
CA ARG A 55 -2.16 -1.22 -0.75
C ARG A 55 -2.72 0.17 -1.07
N MET A 56 -1.92 1.24 -1.03
CA MET A 56 -2.38 2.56 -1.44
C MET A 56 -2.60 2.61 -2.95
N PRO A 57 -3.62 3.34 -3.42
CA PRO A 57 -3.87 3.48 -4.85
C PRO A 57 -2.69 4.18 -5.56
N GLN A 58 -2.21 3.56 -6.63
CA GLN A 58 -1.10 4.07 -7.45
C GLN A 58 -1.57 4.87 -8.67
N THR A 59 -2.86 5.15 -8.79
CA THR A 59 -3.44 5.84 -9.97
C THR A 59 -4.36 6.98 -9.56
N TRP A 60 -4.45 8.00 -10.42
CA TRP A 60 -5.37 9.13 -10.26
C TRP A 60 -6.84 8.71 -10.13
N LYS A 61 -7.25 7.68 -10.87
CA LYS A 61 -8.60 7.13 -10.75
C LYS A 61 -8.80 6.43 -9.40
N GLY A 62 -7.77 5.73 -8.91
CA GLY A 62 -7.78 5.06 -7.61
C GLY A 62 -7.86 6.03 -6.42
N THR A 63 -7.42 7.28 -6.59
CA THR A 63 -7.60 8.34 -5.59
C THR A 63 -8.95 9.07 -5.73
N TYR A 64 -9.90 8.51 -6.49
CA TYR A 64 -11.18 9.15 -6.82
C TYR A 64 -11.00 10.55 -7.43
N ARG A 65 -10.00 10.70 -8.32
CA ARG A 65 -9.64 11.99 -8.92
C ARG A 65 -9.27 13.03 -7.87
N GLY A 66 -8.56 12.60 -6.83
CA GLY A 66 -8.11 13.48 -5.75
C GLY A 66 -9.23 13.96 -4.84
N ASP A 67 -10.27 13.14 -4.63
CA ASP A 67 -11.31 13.44 -3.63
C ASP A 67 -10.65 13.78 -2.28
N ARG A 68 -10.96 14.97 -1.77
CA ARG A 68 -10.22 15.55 -0.64
C ARG A 68 -10.38 14.71 0.62
N ASP A 69 -11.58 14.22 0.87
CA ASP A 69 -11.89 13.50 2.11
C ASP A 69 -11.28 12.10 2.06
N TYR A 70 -11.33 11.43 0.90
CA TYR A 70 -10.63 10.18 0.64
C TYR A 70 -9.10 10.32 0.79
N VAL A 71 -8.49 11.32 0.15
CA VAL A 71 -7.05 11.58 0.24
C VAL A 71 -6.63 11.90 1.68
N THR A 72 -7.44 12.66 2.40
CA THR A 72 -7.18 12.98 3.82
C THR A 72 -7.23 11.73 4.69
N ALA A 73 -8.22 10.85 4.48
CA ALA A 73 -8.32 9.58 5.18
C ALA A 73 -7.09 8.70 4.90
N MET A 74 -6.69 8.57 3.64
CA MET A 74 -5.50 7.82 3.24
C MET A 74 -4.22 8.36 3.88
N ARG A 75 -4.04 9.69 3.92
CA ARG A 75 -2.89 10.31 4.59
C ARG A 75 -2.84 9.91 6.06
N ARG A 76 -3.97 9.99 6.77
CA ARG A 76 -4.06 9.57 8.18
C ARG A 76 -3.71 8.10 8.36
N THR A 77 -4.21 7.23 7.47
CA THR A 77 -3.87 5.81 7.48
C THR A 77 -2.37 5.56 7.30
N ALA A 78 -1.72 6.26 6.36
CA ALA A 78 -0.28 6.17 6.13
C ALA A 78 0.53 6.66 7.34
N GLU A 79 0.15 7.78 7.95
CA GLU A 79 0.78 8.30 9.18
C GLU A 79 0.63 7.32 10.36
N SER A 80 -0.55 6.71 10.53
CA SER A 80 -0.78 5.69 11.55
C SER A 80 0.07 4.45 11.32
N ARG A 81 0.21 4.00 10.06
CA ARG A 81 1.07 2.88 9.69
C ARG A 81 2.54 3.19 10.00
N GLN A 82 3.01 4.38 9.64
CA GLN A 82 4.38 4.81 9.91
C GLN A 82 4.70 4.81 11.42
N LYS A 83 3.81 5.37 12.24
CA LYS A 83 3.97 5.36 13.71
C LYS A 83 4.00 3.95 14.30
N LEU A 84 3.21 3.03 13.71
CA LEU A 84 3.20 1.64 14.13
C LEU A 84 4.52 0.95 13.80
N GLU A 85 5.02 1.11 12.58
CA GLU A 85 6.31 0.53 12.15
C GLU A 85 7.51 1.11 12.90
N GLU A 86 7.48 2.39 13.26
CA GLU A 86 8.51 3.02 14.09
C GLU A 86 8.57 2.39 15.49
N LYS A 87 7.41 2.08 16.07
CA LYS A 87 7.31 1.44 17.38
C LYS A 87 7.62 -0.06 17.33
N TYR A 88 7.29 -0.72 16.22
CA TYR A 88 7.43 -2.15 15.98
C TYR A 88 8.18 -2.40 14.66
N PRO A 89 9.53 -2.28 14.66
CA PRO A 89 10.33 -2.39 13.46
C PRO A 89 10.18 -3.74 12.75
N GLU A 90 9.84 -4.80 13.47
CA GLU A 90 9.54 -6.12 12.92
C GLU A 90 8.31 -6.15 11.99
N LEU A 91 7.43 -5.14 12.10
CA LEU A 91 6.29 -4.97 11.21
C LEU A 91 6.63 -4.19 9.94
N ALA A 92 7.79 -3.53 9.91
CA ALA A 92 8.25 -2.83 8.73
C ALA A 92 8.68 -3.86 7.67
N GLY A 93 8.16 -3.70 6.45
CA GLY A 93 8.63 -4.50 5.31
C GLY A 93 10.05 -4.13 4.88
N ASP A 94 10.53 -4.72 3.79
CA ASP A 94 11.82 -4.34 3.22
C ASP A 94 11.75 -2.95 2.57
N ARG A 95 12.38 -1.97 3.24
CA ARG A 95 12.42 -0.56 2.82
C ARG A 95 13.67 -0.21 2.00
N ARG A 96 14.53 -1.18 1.69
CA ARG A 96 15.74 -0.91 0.91
C ARG A 96 15.35 -0.41 -0.50
N PRO A 97 16.00 0.64 -1.01
CA PRO A 97 15.71 1.19 -2.33
C PRO A 97 15.78 0.11 -3.42
N ILE A 98 14.83 0.15 -4.36
CA ILE A 98 14.88 -0.68 -5.56
C ILE A 98 15.88 -0.04 -6.52
N VAL A 99 16.90 -0.80 -6.91
CA VAL A 99 17.98 -0.38 -7.80
C VAL A 99 17.68 -0.78 -9.25
N ALA A 100 17.01 -1.92 -9.46
CA ALA A 100 16.55 -2.36 -10.78
C ALA A 100 15.26 -3.19 -10.66
N HIS A 101 14.35 -3.01 -11.60
CA HIS A 101 13.04 -3.70 -11.60
C HIS A 101 12.54 -4.06 -13.01
N GLU A 102 13.39 -3.85 -14.02
CA GLU A 102 13.07 -4.12 -15.42
C GLU A 102 13.94 -5.27 -15.96
N GLY A 103 13.50 -5.86 -17.07
CA GLY A 103 14.22 -6.96 -17.74
C GLY A 103 14.41 -8.17 -16.82
N ARG A 104 15.67 -8.54 -16.55
CA ARG A 104 15.98 -9.70 -15.69
C ARG A 104 15.47 -9.59 -14.24
N TYR A 105 15.06 -8.39 -13.82
CA TYR A 105 14.55 -8.11 -12.47
C TYR A 105 13.05 -7.83 -12.43
N GLU A 106 12.32 -8.08 -13.53
CA GLU A 106 10.87 -7.84 -13.60
C GLU A 106 10.11 -8.67 -12.55
N ALA A 107 10.45 -9.97 -12.42
CA ALA A 107 9.80 -10.87 -11.47
C ALA A 107 10.27 -10.66 -10.01
N ALA A 108 11.47 -10.10 -9.81
CA ALA A 108 12.08 -9.90 -8.51
C ALA A 108 12.95 -8.64 -8.55
N PRO A 109 12.42 -7.47 -8.11
CA PRO A 109 13.18 -6.23 -8.11
C PRO A 109 14.44 -6.34 -7.26
N LEU A 110 15.57 -5.96 -7.84
CA LEU A 110 16.85 -5.87 -7.14
C LEU A 110 16.83 -4.69 -6.18
N ARG A 111 17.06 -4.95 -4.90
CA ARG A 111 17.18 -3.91 -3.88
C ARG A 111 18.63 -3.66 -3.50
N ALA A 112 18.87 -2.50 -2.90
CA ALA A 112 20.20 -2.14 -2.40
C ALA A 112 20.72 -3.20 -1.41
N GLY A 113 21.94 -3.69 -1.65
CA GLY A 113 22.59 -4.70 -0.82
C GLY A 113 22.22 -6.15 -1.18
N ASP A 114 21.33 -6.39 -2.13
CA ASP A 114 21.10 -7.74 -2.65
C ASP A 114 22.32 -8.22 -3.45
N ALA A 115 22.58 -9.53 -3.39
CA ALA A 115 23.60 -10.14 -4.24
C ALA A 115 23.18 -10.03 -5.71
N LEU A 116 24.11 -9.61 -6.56
CA LEU A 116 23.85 -9.57 -8.00
C LEU A 116 23.66 -11.00 -8.51
N PRO A 117 22.54 -11.31 -9.17
CA PRO A 117 22.37 -12.62 -9.78
C PRO A 117 23.43 -12.77 -10.89
N ALA A 118 23.94 -14.00 -11.01
CA ALA A 118 24.95 -14.35 -12.00
C ALA A 118 24.58 -13.82 -13.39
N PRO A 119 25.56 -13.40 -14.21
CA PRO A 119 25.27 -12.98 -15.57
C PRO A 119 24.57 -14.14 -16.30
N SER A 120 23.37 -13.87 -16.82
CA SER A 120 22.64 -14.82 -17.65
C SER A 120 23.37 -14.93 -18.98
N GLU A 121 24.00 -16.07 -19.27
CA GLU A 121 24.43 -16.38 -20.63
C GLU A 121 23.18 -16.56 -21.50
N GLY A 122 22.90 -15.57 -22.36
CA GLY A 122 21.97 -15.72 -23.48
C GLY A 122 20.65 -14.96 -23.39
N ALA A 123 20.68 -13.70 -23.82
CA ALA A 123 19.65 -13.11 -24.68
C ALA A 123 20.28 -11.94 -25.44
N GLY A 124 21.03 -12.27 -26.49
CA GLY A 124 21.49 -11.29 -27.46
C GLY A 124 20.28 -10.66 -28.18
N HIS A 125 20.44 -9.38 -28.51
CA HIS A 125 20.03 -8.65 -29.73
C HIS A 125 19.71 -7.19 -29.36
N GLY A 126 20.71 -6.46 -28.87
CA GLY A 126 20.71 -5.00 -28.85
C GLY A 126 21.49 -4.51 -30.07
N HIS A 127 20.78 -3.99 -31.06
CA HIS A 127 21.37 -3.44 -32.29
C HIS A 127 22.18 -2.19 -31.94
N ALA A 128 23.49 -2.35 -31.73
CA ALA A 128 24.39 -1.23 -31.50
C ALA A 128 24.68 -0.52 -32.83
N HIS A 129 24.13 0.68 -33.00
CA HIS A 129 24.57 1.61 -34.04
C HIS A 129 25.93 2.19 -33.64
N ALA A 130 27.01 1.63 -34.18
CA ALA A 130 28.34 2.22 -34.09
C ALA A 130 28.45 3.41 -35.05
N HIS A 131 28.64 4.62 -34.52
CA HIS A 131 29.06 5.78 -35.32
C HIS A 131 30.54 5.66 -35.66
N GLY A 132 30.84 5.21 -36.88
CA GLY A 132 32.18 5.17 -37.44
C GLY A 132 32.74 6.58 -37.66
N HIS A 133 33.88 6.86 -37.05
CA HIS A 133 34.65 8.09 -37.17
C HIS A 133 35.35 8.13 -38.54
N GLY A 134 34.91 9.00 -39.44
CA GLY A 134 35.55 9.22 -40.74
C GLY A 134 36.70 10.23 -40.64
N HIS A 135 37.95 9.77 -40.73
CA HIS A 135 39.12 10.61 -40.95
C HIS A 135 39.15 11.07 -42.41
N GLY A 136 38.88 12.35 -42.65
CA GLY A 136 39.05 12.98 -43.96
C GLY A 136 40.53 13.23 -44.27
N HIS A 137 41.10 12.43 -45.16
CA HIS A 137 42.41 12.64 -45.76
C HIS A 137 42.25 13.60 -46.95
N ALA A 138 42.73 14.83 -46.83
CA ALA A 138 42.81 15.76 -47.96
C ALA A 138 44.24 15.80 -48.51
N HIS A 139 44.42 15.29 -49.73
CA HIS A 139 45.61 15.51 -50.55
C HIS A 139 45.37 16.71 -51.46
N GLY A 140 46.25 17.70 -51.42
CA GLY A 140 46.33 18.79 -52.38
C GLY A 140 47.79 19.19 -52.58
N HIS A 141 48.39 18.73 -53.68
CA HIS A 141 49.69 19.19 -54.18
C HIS A 141 49.48 20.32 -55.19
N SER A 142 50.27 21.39 -55.09
CA SER A 142 51.25 21.82 -56.11
C SER A 142 51.61 23.33 -56.00
N HIS A 143 52.92 23.62 -55.85
CA HIS A 143 53.77 24.57 -56.64
C HIS A 143 53.17 25.92 -57.13
N GLN A 144 53.83 27.10 -57.15
CA GLN A 144 55.24 27.51 -57.17
C GLN A 144 55.32 29.05 -57.02
N GLN A 145 56.54 29.54 -56.74
CA GLN A 145 56.99 30.92 -56.53
C GLN A 145 56.87 31.86 -57.75
N GLY A 146 56.85 33.18 -57.48
CA GLY A 146 57.48 34.19 -58.34
C GLY A 146 56.69 35.48 -58.57
N HIS A 147 57.08 36.57 -57.90
CA HIS A 147 57.56 37.82 -58.51
C HIS A 147 58.11 38.77 -57.43
#